data_AF-A0A1L7LI76-F1
#
_entry.id   AF-A0A1L7LI76-F1
#
_cell.length_a   1.000
_cell.length_b   1.000
_cell.length_c   1.000
_cell.angle_alpha   90.00
_cell.angle_beta   90.00
_cell.angle_gamma   90.00
#
_symmetry.space_group_name_H-M   'P 1'
#
loop_
_entity.id
_entity.type
_entity.pdbx_description
1 polymer ?
#
loop_
_entity_poly.entity_id
_entity_poly.type
_entity_poly.pdbx_seq_one_letter_code
_entity_poly.pdbx_strand_id
1 'polypeptide(L)'
;MNLTLFYFEYDNHLHIQKPCWEFDSAVIIDNYVSGKRIDNLASLYTSWSKEVYIDPHVVQPEFECRVAKIPAISPNDLFLEPMTLWKYEENSFQPQSHYANQSLWRSFGLITMGGMEKLNHIPGIIDWQRTIKDNIENASINICSVGMVPDKTANNTPIIEVFDTLSINEFVLTDIQKNGWVIRINDIVEETKTVISMIYREYLDDIRKIRNIELDTFTKQKLEELYFKIDHPFRQWLSSIHYEDEKDEKVFEWRDVLKKLVHQEAEILLQDGGPRDYIGIVDKDNGTVKNIATAYEHFNHRLSKNLKERGNNVRRI
;
A
#
# COMPACT_ATOMS: atom_id res chain seq x y z
N MET A 1 -16.43 7.95 -12.73
CA MET A 1 -15.62 7.62 -11.55
C MET A 1 -14.31 8.40 -11.50
N ASN A 2 -13.48 8.46 -12.58
CA ASN A 2 -12.20 9.20 -12.53
C ASN A 2 -12.24 10.68 -12.98
N LEU A 3 -13.35 11.14 -13.56
CA LEU A 3 -13.54 12.54 -13.92
C LEU A 3 -14.04 13.33 -12.70
N THR A 4 -13.17 14.11 -12.08
CA THR A 4 -13.45 14.97 -10.92
C THR A 4 -14.01 16.32 -11.39
N LEU A 5 -15.34 16.45 -11.44
CA LEU A 5 -15.98 17.68 -11.96
C LEU A 5 -15.74 18.90 -11.06
N PHE A 6 -15.77 18.70 -9.74
CA PHE A 6 -15.52 19.73 -8.75
C PHE A 6 -14.32 19.31 -7.91
N TYR A 7 -13.12 19.63 -8.40
CA TYR A 7 -11.90 19.45 -7.64
C TYR A 7 -11.46 20.78 -7.04
N PHE A 8 -11.50 20.87 -5.71
CA PHE A 8 -11.30 22.12 -4.97
C PHE A 8 -9.84 22.43 -4.68
N GLU A 9 -8.96 21.43 -4.70
CA GLU A 9 -7.52 21.65 -4.54
C GLU A 9 -7.00 22.62 -5.61
N TYR A 10 -6.14 23.54 -5.17
CA TYR A 10 -5.54 24.58 -6.02
C TYR A 10 -6.58 25.45 -6.75
N ASP A 11 -7.80 25.57 -6.20
CA ASP A 11 -8.91 26.27 -6.85
C ASP A 11 -9.19 25.75 -8.28
N ASN A 12 -8.83 24.50 -8.60
CA ASN A 12 -8.88 23.97 -9.97
C ASN A 12 -10.22 24.22 -10.68
N HIS A 13 -11.34 24.09 -9.95
CA HIS A 13 -12.69 24.36 -10.45
C HIS A 13 -12.94 25.82 -10.90
N LEU A 14 -12.12 26.78 -10.47
CA LEU A 14 -12.17 28.19 -10.89
C LEU A 14 -11.26 28.48 -12.10
N HIS A 15 -10.35 27.57 -12.44
CA HIS A 15 -9.40 27.73 -13.52
C HIS A 15 -9.92 27.12 -14.83
N ILE A 16 -9.71 27.84 -15.93
CA ILE A 16 -9.89 27.29 -17.28
C ILE A 16 -8.88 26.16 -17.46
N GLN A 17 -9.36 24.99 -17.87
CA GLN A 17 -8.53 23.82 -18.16
C GLN A 17 -7.67 24.10 -19.41
N LYS A 18 -6.36 23.86 -19.31
CA LYS A 18 -5.38 24.24 -20.35
C LYS A 18 -4.46 23.06 -20.67
N PRO A 19 -4.91 22.08 -21.47
CA PRO A 19 -4.05 21.00 -21.90
C PRO A 19 -2.95 21.50 -22.85
N CYS A 20 -1.80 20.82 -22.87
CA CYS A 20 -0.61 21.30 -23.57
C CYS A 20 -0.81 21.48 -25.09
N TRP A 21 -1.66 20.68 -25.75
CA TRP A 21 -1.89 20.77 -27.19
C TRP A 21 -2.68 22.01 -27.65
N GLU A 22 -3.23 22.80 -26.72
CA GLU A 22 -3.90 24.06 -27.03
C GLU A 22 -2.93 25.25 -27.13
N PHE A 23 -1.64 25.04 -26.88
CA PHE A 23 -0.63 26.08 -26.82
C PHE A 23 0.59 25.74 -27.69
N ASP A 24 1.22 26.78 -28.23
CA ASP A 24 2.50 26.63 -28.91
C ASP A 24 3.59 26.16 -27.95
N SER A 25 4.50 25.30 -28.43
CA SER A 25 5.59 24.74 -27.62
C SER A 25 6.46 25.81 -26.96
N ALA A 26 6.68 26.95 -27.63
CA ALA A 26 7.42 28.07 -27.07
C ALA A 26 6.77 28.66 -25.81
N VAL A 27 5.43 28.77 -25.80
CA VAL A 27 4.66 29.26 -24.65
C VAL A 27 4.74 28.28 -23.48
N ILE A 28 4.67 26.98 -23.77
CA ILE A 28 4.79 25.91 -22.77
C ILE A 28 6.17 25.96 -22.10
N ILE A 29 7.25 26.04 -22.90
CA ILE A 29 8.62 26.10 -22.39
C ILE A 29 8.84 27.36 -21.53
N ASP A 30 8.36 28.52 -21.98
CA ASP A 30 8.47 29.78 -21.22
C ASP A 30 7.76 29.69 -19.85
N ASN A 31 6.59 29.05 -19.79
CA ASN A 31 5.89 28.80 -18.52
C ASN A 31 6.74 27.93 -17.56
N TYR A 32 7.42 26.90 -18.06
CA TYR A 32 8.31 26.06 -17.23
C TYR A 32 9.54 26.82 -16.74
N VAL A 33 10.20 27.58 -17.62
CA VAL A 33 11.41 28.34 -17.29
C VAL A 33 11.12 29.49 -16.33
N SER A 34 9.97 30.14 -16.47
CA SER A 34 9.51 31.20 -15.57
C SER A 34 9.01 30.68 -14.21
N GLY A 35 8.90 29.37 -14.02
CA GLY A 35 8.41 28.76 -12.79
C GLY A 35 6.91 29.00 -12.56
N LYS A 36 6.14 29.20 -13.63
CA LYS A 36 4.69 29.38 -13.53
C LYS A 36 4.05 28.12 -12.94
N ARG A 37 3.30 28.31 -11.85
CA ARG A 37 2.59 27.23 -11.16
C ARG A 37 1.50 26.64 -12.07
N ILE A 38 1.37 25.32 -12.02
CA ILE A 38 0.25 24.59 -12.62
C ILE A 38 -0.94 24.68 -11.68
N ASP A 39 -2.08 25.14 -12.18
CA ASP A 39 -3.29 25.49 -11.43
C ASP A 39 -4.54 24.68 -11.83
N ASN A 40 -4.41 23.78 -12.82
CA ASN A 40 -5.52 22.98 -13.32
C ASN A 40 -5.09 21.56 -13.74
N LEU A 41 -6.02 20.61 -13.63
CA LEU A 41 -5.79 19.19 -13.90
C LEU A 41 -5.37 18.90 -15.35
N ALA A 42 -5.98 19.58 -16.33
CA ALA A 42 -5.62 19.37 -17.74
C ALA A 42 -4.15 19.75 -18.01
N SER A 43 -3.67 20.87 -17.45
CA SER A 43 -2.25 21.24 -17.53
C SER A 43 -1.34 20.24 -16.81
N LEU A 44 -1.77 19.71 -15.66
CA LEU A 44 -0.99 18.71 -14.90
C LEU A 44 -0.85 17.39 -15.67
N TYR A 45 -1.96 16.83 -16.14
CA TYR A 45 -2.01 15.54 -16.86
C TYR A 45 -1.31 15.57 -18.21
N THR A 46 -1.11 16.77 -18.76
CA THR A 46 -0.45 16.96 -20.05
C THR A 46 0.89 17.67 -19.91
N SER A 47 1.42 17.72 -18.69
CA SER A 47 2.71 18.34 -18.39
C SER A 47 3.87 17.59 -19.04
N TRP A 48 4.88 18.35 -19.47
CA TRP A 48 6.06 17.81 -20.12
C TRP A 48 7.16 17.58 -19.10
N SER A 49 7.62 16.33 -19.00
CA SER A 49 8.86 15.99 -18.28
C SER A 49 10.11 16.10 -19.16
N LYS A 50 9.91 16.00 -20.48
CA LYS A 50 10.96 16.01 -21.50
C LYS A 50 10.42 16.65 -22.77
N GLU A 51 11.32 17.30 -23.50
CA GLU A 51 11.09 17.66 -24.90
C GLU A 51 11.62 16.51 -25.76
N VAL A 52 10.82 16.06 -26.73
CA VAL A 52 11.19 15.00 -27.66
C VAL A 52 10.96 15.48 -29.08
N TYR A 53 12.00 15.47 -29.89
CA TYR A 53 11.92 15.71 -31.32
C TYR A 53 12.14 14.42 -32.08
N ILE A 54 11.20 14.11 -32.98
CA ILE A 54 11.25 13.01 -33.93
C ILE A 54 11.15 13.63 -35.33
N ASP A 55 12.04 13.26 -36.24
CA ASP A 55 11.98 13.75 -37.62
C ASP A 55 10.71 13.20 -38.30
N PRO A 56 9.78 14.08 -38.76
CA PRO A 56 8.51 13.66 -39.34
C PRO A 56 8.66 12.91 -40.68
N HIS A 57 9.86 12.91 -41.27
CA HIS A 57 10.15 12.22 -42.52
C HIS A 57 10.68 10.79 -42.31
N VAL A 58 10.81 10.31 -41.07
CA VAL A 58 11.25 8.94 -40.81
C VAL A 58 10.12 7.95 -41.11
N VAL A 59 10.34 7.08 -42.10
CA VAL A 59 9.39 6.05 -42.56
C VAL A 59 9.80 4.64 -42.10
N GLN A 60 10.93 4.53 -41.39
CA GLN A 60 11.51 3.26 -40.98
C GLN A 60 11.22 2.94 -39.51
N PRO A 61 11.17 1.64 -39.13
CA PRO A 61 10.90 1.23 -37.76
C PRO A 61 12.00 1.64 -36.76
N GLU A 62 13.24 1.83 -37.25
CA GLU A 62 14.35 2.38 -36.47
C GLU A 62 14.47 3.88 -36.74
N PHE A 63 14.48 4.68 -35.68
CA PHE A 63 14.59 6.13 -35.77
C PHE A 63 15.43 6.69 -34.63
N GLU A 64 16.05 7.85 -34.86
CA GLU A 64 16.70 8.63 -33.82
C GLU A 64 15.75 9.71 -33.32
N CYS A 65 15.73 9.93 -32.01
CA CYS A 65 15.04 11.06 -31.41
C CYS A 65 16.02 11.92 -30.62
N ARG A 66 15.76 13.22 -30.59
CA ARG A 66 16.50 14.16 -29.73
C ARG A 66 15.64 14.42 -28.50
N VAL A 67 16.25 14.28 -27.33
CA VAL A 67 15.56 14.41 -26.04
C VAL A 67 16.26 15.45 -25.19
N ALA A 68 15.51 16.43 -24.69
CA ALA A 68 15.99 17.42 -23.73
C ALA A 68 15.19 17.36 -22.42
N LYS A 69 15.84 17.68 -21.30
CA LYS A 69 15.17 17.78 -19.99
C LYS A 69 14.56 19.17 -19.85
N ILE A 70 13.35 19.23 -19.29
CA ILE A 70 12.64 20.46 -18.93
C ILE A 70 12.69 20.61 -17.40
N PRO A 71 12.64 21.84 -16.83
CA PRO A 71 12.51 22.04 -15.40
C PRO A 71 11.39 21.18 -14.79
N ALA A 72 11.70 20.48 -13.69
CA ALA A 72 10.74 19.63 -13.01
C ALA A 72 9.72 20.45 -12.23
N ILE A 73 8.49 19.96 -12.16
CA ILE A 73 7.45 20.48 -11.27
C ILE A 73 7.81 20.05 -9.85
N SER A 74 7.78 20.98 -8.89
CA SER A 74 7.96 20.66 -7.48
C SER A 74 6.85 19.72 -7.01
N PRO A 75 7.17 18.53 -6.47
CA PRO A 75 6.16 17.59 -5.98
C PRO A 75 5.61 17.96 -4.59
N ASN A 76 6.32 18.82 -3.86
CA ASN A 76 5.98 19.22 -2.48
C ASN A 76 4.60 19.86 -2.44
N ASP A 77 3.70 19.30 -1.62
CA ASP A 77 2.34 19.79 -1.41
C ASP A 77 1.55 20.02 -2.73
N LEU A 78 1.85 19.23 -3.77
CA LEU A 78 1.18 19.29 -5.08
C LEU A 78 -0.18 18.58 -5.03
N PHE A 79 -1.07 18.99 -4.13
CA PHE A 79 -2.39 18.38 -3.96
C PHE A 79 -3.32 18.56 -5.16
N LEU A 80 -2.93 19.36 -6.16
CA LEU A 80 -3.56 19.33 -7.48
C LEU A 80 -3.55 17.92 -8.09
N GLU A 81 -2.57 17.07 -7.76
CA GLU A 81 -2.50 15.68 -8.21
C GLU A 81 -3.45 14.77 -7.40
N PRO A 82 -4.59 14.30 -7.96
CA PRO A 82 -5.60 13.58 -7.20
C PRO A 82 -5.39 12.07 -7.14
N MET A 83 -4.43 11.52 -7.90
CA MET A 83 -4.24 10.06 -8.06
C MET A 83 -3.07 9.51 -7.24
N THR A 84 -2.47 10.34 -6.39
CA THR A 84 -1.24 10.01 -5.65
C THR A 84 -1.51 9.76 -4.17
N LEU A 85 -0.83 8.75 -3.61
CA LEU A 85 -0.70 8.58 -2.16
C LEU A 85 0.32 9.57 -1.63
N TRP A 86 0.03 10.18 -0.49
CA TRP A 86 0.89 11.19 0.11
C TRP A 86 1.54 10.68 1.40
N LYS A 87 2.79 11.07 1.61
CA LYS A 87 3.51 10.87 2.87
C LYS A 87 4.02 12.22 3.36
N TYR A 88 3.82 12.48 4.65
CA TYR A 88 4.36 13.67 5.29
C TYR A 88 5.81 13.42 5.72
N GLU A 89 6.77 14.13 5.12
CA GLU A 89 8.20 14.10 5.45
C GLU A 89 8.80 15.51 5.37
N GLU A 90 9.79 15.80 6.22
CA GLU A 90 10.56 17.05 6.14
C GLU A 90 9.70 18.34 6.10
N ASN A 91 8.59 18.35 6.84
CA ASN A 91 7.61 19.45 6.89
C ASN A 91 6.82 19.71 5.59
N SER A 92 6.72 18.72 4.70
CA SER A 92 5.89 18.81 3.48
C SER A 92 5.29 17.45 3.13
N PHE A 93 4.22 17.44 2.32
CA PHE A 93 3.70 16.22 1.74
C PHE A 93 4.43 15.89 0.43
N GLN A 94 4.86 14.64 0.33
CA GLN A 94 5.56 14.08 -0.82
C GLN A 94 4.78 12.91 -1.41
N PRO A 95 4.85 12.69 -2.74
CA PRO A 95 4.34 11.47 -3.37
C PRO A 95 4.97 10.21 -2.78
N GLN A 96 4.13 9.29 -2.32
CA GLN A 96 4.55 8.00 -1.78
C GLN A 96 4.75 7.00 -2.93
N SER A 97 5.99 6.57 -3.13
CA SER A 97 6.31 5.54 -4.12
C SER A 97 5.78 4.16 -3.72
N HIS A 98 5.40 3.37 -4.73
CA HIS A 98 5.07 1.95 -4.55
C HIS A 98 6.33 1.12 -4.28
N TYR A 99 6.18 0.03 -3.52
CA TYR A 99 7.25 -0.95 -3.29
C TYR A 99 6.96 -2.21 -4.11
N ALA A 100 7.98 -2.73 -4.80
CA ALA A 100 7.82 -3.85 -5.75
C ALA A 100 7.29 -5.15 -5.11
N ASN A 101 7.58 -5.39 -3.83
CA ASN A 101 7.21 -6.60 -3.08
C ASN A 101 6.10 -6.34 -2.05
N GLN A 102 5.28 -5.31 -2.28
CA GLN A 102 4.19 -4.95 -1.36
C GLN A 102 2.85 -4.82 -2.09
N SER A 103 1.92 -5.69 -1.71
CA SER A 103 0.53 -5.60 -2.12
C SER A 103 -0.15 -4.30 -1.69
N LEU A 104 -1.00 -3.77 -2.56
CA LEU A 104 -1.72 -2.51 -2.39
C LEU A 104 -2.61 -2.47 -1.14
N TRP A 105 -3.24 -3.60 -0.78
CA TRP A 105 -4.09 -3.67 0.41
C TRP A 105 -3.34 -3.35 1.70
N ARG A 106 -2.01 -3.54 1.74
CA ARG A 106 -1.19 -3.15 2.89
C ARG A 106 -1.13 -1.63 3.07
N SER A 107 -1.53 -0.85 2.07
CA SER A 107 -1.62 0.60 2.12
C SER A 107 -3.06 1.09 2.27
N PHE A 108 -4.01 0.22 2.65
CA PHE A 108 -5.43 0.57 2.75
C PHE A 108 -5.69 1.84 3.56
N GLY A 109 -5.06 2.01 4.73
CA GLY A 109 -5.19 3.22 5.54
C GLY A 109 -4.72 4.50 4.83
N LEU A 110 -3.64 4.43 4.03
CA LEU A 110 -3.17 5.59 3.25
C LEU A 110 -4.13 5.93 2.10
N ILE A 111 -4.84 4.94 1.57
CA ILE A 111 -5.84 5.12 0.50
C ILE A 111 -7.11 5.75 1.08
N THR A 112 -7.52 5.36 2.30
CA THR A 112 -8.88 5.59 2.80
C THR A 112 -8.99 6.43 4.09
N MET A 113 -7.94 6.66 4.88
CA MET A 113 -8.07 7.33 6.19
C MET A 113 -7.71 8.82 6.21
N GLY A 114 -7.95 9.52 5.11
CA GLY A 114 -7.69 10.96 5.00
C GLY A 114 -8.55 11.77 5.97
N GLY A 115 -7.94 12.75 6.62
CA GLY A 115 -8.63 13.64 7.57
C GLY A 115 -8.89 13.07 8.97
N MET A 116 -8.51 11.80 9.26
CA MET A 116 -8.62 11.22 10.61
C MET A 116 -7.45 11.62 11.53
N GLU A 117 -6.29 11.96 10.95
CA GLU A 117 -5.14 12.54 11.63
C GLU A 117 -4.67 13.79 10.86
N LYS A 118 -4.09 14.78 11.56
CA LYS A 118 -3.64 16.05 10.96
C LYS A 118 -2.61 15.89 9.83
N LEU A 119 -1.96 14.72 9.73
CA LEU A 119 -0.89 14.43 8.79
C LEU A 119 -1.29 13.42 7.68
N ASN A 120 -2.58 13.11 7.55
CA ASN A 120 -3.07 12.16 6.54
C ASN A 120 -3.82 12.86 5.40
N HIS A 121 -3.25 12.82 4.20
CA HIS A 121 -3.87 13.28 2.96
C HIS A 121 -4.14 12.09 2.04
N ILE A 122 -5.41 11.84 1.71
CA ILE A 122 -5.79 10.77 0.78
C ILE A 122 -5.67 11.23 -0.67
N PRO A 123 -5.63 10.30 -1.64
CA PRO A 123 -5.78 10.67 -3.04
C PRO A 123 -7.12 11.38 -3.27
N GLY A 124 -7.09 12.54 -3.93
CA GLY A 124 -8.29 13.31 -4.27
C GLY A 124 -9.33 12.51 -5.05
N ILE A 125 -8.93 11.49 -5.81
CA ILE A 125 -9.85 10.60 -6.53
C ILE A 125 -10.66 9.68 -5.61
N ILE A 126 -10.11 9.32 -4.44
CA ILE A 126 -10.82 8.55 -3.42
C ILE A 126 -11.82 9.45 -2.70
N ASP A 127 -11.42 10.68 -2.40
CA ASP A 127 -12.33 11.67 -1.81
C ASP A 127 -13.48 12.03 -2.77
N TRP A 128 -13.19 12.08 -4.07
CA TRP A 128 -14.21 12.24 -5.09
C TRP A 128 -15.25 11.11 -5.07
N GLN A 129 -14.85 9.84 -4.88
CA GLN A 129 -15.83 8.75 -4.78
C GLN A 129 -16.81 8.97 -3.63
N ARG A 130 -16.35 9.54 -2.50
CA ARG A 130 -17.21 9.87 -1.36
C ARG A 130 -18.20 10.98 -1.68
N THR A 131 -17.78 11.93 -2.51
CA THR A 131 -18.61 13.05 -2.95
C THR A 131 -19.74 12.57 -3.87
N ILE A 132 -19.45 11.62 -4.76
CA ILE A 132 -20.43 11.10 -5.73
C ILE A 132 -21.14 9.83 -5.26
N LYS A 133 -20.98 9.42 -4.01
CA LYS A 133 -21.47 8.13 -3.48
C LYS A 133 -22.95 7.86 -3.80
N ASP A 134 -23.80 8.89 -3.66
CA ASP A 134 -25.24 8.79 -3.92
C ASP A 134 -25.57 8.58 -5.42
N ASN A 135 -24.59 8.79 -6.32
CA ASN A 135 -24.70 8.54 -7.75
C ASN A 135 -24.08 7.21 -8.20
N ILE A 136 -23.28 6.57 -7.34
CA ILE A 136 -22.56 5.32 -7.65
C ILE A 136 -22.93 4.18 -6.70
N GLU A 137 -24.11 4.26 -6.08
CA GLU A 137 -24.60 3.30 -5.10
C GLU A 137 -24.40 1.84 -5.57
N ASN A 138 -23.83 1.02 -4.70
CA ASN A 138 -23.53 -0.40 -4.93
C ASN A 138 -22.56 -0.68 -6.10
N ALA A 139 -21.83 0.32 -6.59
CA ALA A 139 -20.78 0.08 -7.57
C ALA A 139 -19.64 -0.73 -6.96
N SER A 140 -19.11 -1.68 -7.73
CA SER A 140 -17.82 -2.30 -7.45
C SER A 140 -16.71 -1.39 -7.97
N ILE A 141 -15.85 -0.91 -7.08
CA ILE A 141 -14.74 -0.01 -7.38
C ILE A 141 -13.46 -0.82 -7.43
N ASN A 142 -12.75 -0.75 -8.56
CA ASN A 142 -11.40 -1.29 -8.70
C ASN A 142 -10.40 -0.16 -8.56
N ILE A 143 -9.66 -0.15 -7.47
CA ILE A 143 -8.54 0.77 -7.26
C ILE A 143 -7.32 0.18 -7.95
N CYS A 144 -6.82 0.88 -8.97
CA CYS A 144 -5.61 0.47 -9.70
C CYS A 144 -4.43 1.33 -9.24
N SER A 145 -3.35 0.69 -8.79
CA SER A 145 -2.08 1.36 -8.52
C SER A 145 -1.08 1.05 -9.63
N VAL A 146 -0.43 2.10 -10.12
CA VAL A 146 0.63 2.02 -11.12
C VAL A 146 1.80 2.86 -10.62
N GLY A 147 3.00 2.30 -10.66
CA GLY A 147 4.20 3.01 -10.26
C GLY A 147 5.45 2.48 -10.93
N MET A 148 6.52 3.28 -10.86
CA MET A 148 7.85 2.87 -11.28
C MET A 148 8.81 2.99 -10.10
N VAL A 149 9.60 1.94 -9.86
CA VAL A 149 10.69 1.97 -8.89
C VAL A 149 11.99 2.24 -9.64
N PRO A 150 12.72 3.31 -9.28
CA PRO A 150 13.97 3.64 -9.94
C PRO A 150 15.16 2.87 -9.34
N ASP A 151 16.26 2.84 -10.09
CA ASP A 151 17.56 2.28 -9.69
C ASP A 151 18.26 3.02 -8.54
N LYS A 152 17.69 4.14 -8.08
CA LYS A 152 18.21 5.05 -7.05
C LYS A 152 19.61 5.59 -7.37
N THR A 153 20.00 5.59 -8.64
CA THR A 153 21.21 6.29 -9.10
C THR A 153 20.90 7.76 -9.40
N ALA A 154 21.92 8.57 -9.72
CA ALA A 154 21.73 9.96 -10.12
C ALA A 154 20.81 10.13 -11.36
N ASN A 155 20.66 9.07 -12.17
CA ASN A 155 19.79 9.08 -13.35
C ASN A 155 18.34 8.71 -13.04
N ASN A 156 18.09 8.11 -11.86
CA ASN A 156 16.77 7.66 -11.39
C ASN A 156 16.03 6.81 -12.42
N THR A 157 16.75 5.88 -13.07
CA THR A 157 16.23 5.10 -14.19
C THR A 157 15.15 4.15 -13.68
N PRO A 158 13.93 4.14 -14.25
CA PRO A 158 12.92 3.14 -13.93
C PRO A 158 13.47 1.73 -14.21
N ILE A 159 13.47 0.86 -13.21
CA ILE A 159 13.94 -0.54 -13.33
C ILE A 159 12.84 -1.55 -13.07
N ILE A 160 11.79 -1.18 -12.34
CA ILE A 160 10.66 -2.05 -12.04
C ILE A 160 9.38 -1.25 -12.23
N GLU A 161 8.45 -1.81 -12.98
CA GLU A 161 7.06 -1.37 -13.01
C GLU A 161 6.28 -2.14 -11.94
N VAL A 162 5.49 -1.40 -11.14
CA VAL A 162 4.61 -1.96 -10.11
C VAL A 162 3.18 -1.72 -10.56
N PHE A 163 2.43 -2.81 -10.68
CA PHE A 163 1.00 -2.79 -10.98
C PHE A 163 0.27 -3.66 -9.96
N ASP A 164 -0.80 -3.13 -9.37
CA ASP A 164 -1.66 -3.87 -8.46
C ASP A 164 -3.09 -3.29 -8.48
N THR A 165 -4.07 -4.10 -8.09
CA THR A 165 -5.48 -3.76 -8.12
C THR A 165 -6.22 -4.23 -6.87
N LEU A 166 -7.05 -3.39 -6.28
CA LEU A 166 -7.86 -3.73 -5.12
C LEU A 166 -9.35 -3.48 -5.42
N SER A 167 -10.15 -4.55 -5.41
CA SER A 167 -11.60 -4.48 -5.63
C SER A 167 -12.32 -4.27 -4.30
N ILE A 168 -13.11 -3.20 -4.21
CA ILE A 168 -13.85 -2.81 -3.01
C ILE A 168 -15.23 -2.31 -3.43
N ASN A 169 -16.27 -2.67 -2.69
CA ASN A 169 -17.60 -2.11 -2.91
C ASN A 169 -17.67 -0.66 -2.44
N GLU A 170 -18.39 0.19 -3.18
CA GLU A 170 -18.53 1.62 -2.88
C GLU A 170 -18.91 1.89 -1.42
N PHE A 171 -19.93 1.20 -0.91
CA PHE A 171 -20.41 1.38 0.47
C PHE A 171 -19.33 1.08 1.53
N VAL A 172 -18.35 0.23 1.20
CA VAL A 172 -17.19 -0.05 2.07
C VAL A 172 -16.24 1.14 2.06
N LEU A 173 -15.96 1.68 0.88
CA LEU A 173 -15.01 2.79 0.68
C LEU A 173 -15.52 4.11 1.29
N THR A 174 -16.84 4.27 1.40
CA THR A 174 -17.49 5.51 1.85
C THR A 174 -18.04 5.44 3.28
N ASP A 175 -18.06 4.26 3.93
CA ASP A 175 -18.43 4.09 5.35
C ASP A 175 -17.28 4.50 6.31
N ILE A 176 -17.04 5.81 6.38
CA ILE A 176 -15.98 6.46 7.18
C ILE A 176 -16.39 6.84 8.60
N GLN A 177 -17.63 6.56 8.99
CA GLN A 177 -18.13 6.91 10.33
C GLN A 177 -17.36 6.13 11.41
N LYS A 178 -17.49 6.56 12.67
CA LYS A 178 -16.92 5.81 13.80
C LYS A 178 -17.46 4.37 13.79
N ASN A 179 -16.56 3.38 13.81
CA ASN A 179 -16.86 1.95 13.65
C ASN A 179 -17.38 1.53 12.26
N GLY A 180 -17.28 2.40 11.25
CA GLY A 180 -17.56 2.08 9.85
C GLY A 180 -16.55 1.12 9.24
N TRP A 181 -16.87 0.58 8.07
CA TRP A 181 -16.04 -0.40 7.36
C TRP A 181 -14.60 0.08 7.13
N VAL A 182 -14.39 1.34 6.78
CA VAL A 182 -13.04 1.89 6.54
C VAL A 182 -12.14 1.71 7.77
N ILE A 183 -12.63 2.07 8.95
CA ILE A 183 -11.86 1.96 10.19
C ILE A 183 -11.62 0.48 10.52
N ARG A 184 -12.66 -0.36 10.42
CA ARG A 184 -12.57 -1.80 10.72
C ARG A 184 -11.57 -2.52 9.82
N ILE A 185 -11.59 -2.25 8.53
CA ILE A 185 -10.68 -2.87 7.56
C ILE A 185 -9.26 -2.39 7.80
N ASN A 186 -9.05 -1.10 8.10
CA ASN A 186 -7.72 -0.62 8.45
C ASN A 186 -7.18 -1.32 9.71
N ASP A 187 -7.98 -1.47 10.75
CA ASP A 187 -7.58 -2.20 11.97
C ASP A 187 -7.19 -3.64 11.65
N ILE A 188 -7.95 -4.31 10.76
CA ILE A 188 -7.63 -5.66 10.28
C ILE A 188 -6.32 -5.70 9.49
N VAL A 189 -6.06 -4.70 8.65
CA VAL A 189 -4.79 -4.58 7.90
C VAL A 189 -3.61 -4.43 8.87
N GLU A 190 -3.73 -3.57 9.89
CA GLU A 190 -2.68 -3.37 10.90
C GLU A 190 -2.50 -4.58 11.82
N GLU A 191 -3.59 -5.26 12.18
CA GLU A 191 -3.53 -6.54 12.91
C GLU A 191 -2.80 -7.61 12.09
N THR A 192 -3.14 -7.73 10.80
CA THR A 192 -2.48 -8.66 9.87
C THR A 192 -0.98 -8.38 9.75
N LYS A 193 -0.60 -7.10 9.61
CA LYS A 193 0.82 -6.69 9.60
C LYS A 193 1.51 -7.02 10.91
N THR A 194 0.84 -6.84 12.05
CA THR A 194 1.38 -7.15 13.38
C THR A 194 1.62 -8.65 13.54
N VAL A 195 0.68 -9.49 13.11
CA VAL A 195 0.84 -10.95 13.14
C VAL A 195 2.06 -11.38 12.30
N ILE A 196 2.20 -10.85 11.08
CA ILE A 196 3.29 -11.26 10.18
C ILE A 196 4.64 -10.65 10.63
N SER A 197 4.70 -9.32 10.70
CA SER A 197 5.96 -8.58 10.86
C SER A 197 6.49 -8.55 12.30
N MET A 198 5.65 -8.88 13.29
CA MET A 198 6.08 -8.98 14.69
C MET A 198 6.00 -10.42 15.21
N ILE A 199 4.82 -11.02 15.24
CA ILE A 199 4.63 -12.31 15.92
C ILE A 199 5.34 -13.45 15.17
N TYR A 200 5.09 -13.60 13.88
CA TYR A 200 5.75 -14.61 13.06
C TYR A 200 7.24 -14.29 12.86
N ARG A 201 7.60 -13.02 12.69
CA ARG A 201 9.01 -12.59 12.64
C ARG A 201 9.81 -13.03 13.87
N GLU A 202 9.28 -12.83 15.08
CA GLU A 202 9.96 -13.25 16.30
C GLU A 202 10.17 -14.76 16.35
N TYR A 203 9.20 -15.55 15.88
CA TYR A 203 9.38 -17.01 15.75
C TYR A 203 10.52 -17.37 14.79
N LEU A 204 10.62 -16.69 13.65
CA LEU A 204 11.72 -16.87 12.69
C LEU A 204 13.08 -16.49 13.30
N ASP A 205 13.13 -15.40 14.06
CA ASP A 205 14.36 -14.94 14.72
C ASP A 205 14.81 -15.91 15.83
N ASP A 206 13.86 -16.57 16.50
CA ASP A 206 14.15 -17.64 17.44
C ASP A 206 14.77 -18.87 16.76
N ILE A 207 14.20 -19.28 15.62
CA ILE A 207 14.78 -20.34 14.77
C ILE A 207 16.19 -19.97 14.31
N ARG A 208 16.40 -18.73 13.86
CA ARG A 208 17.72 -18.26 13.43
C ARG A 208 18.75 -18.36 14.54
N LYS A 209 18.39 -17.96 15.76
CA LYS A 209 19.28 -18.07 16.93
C LYS A 209 19.65 -19.53 17.19
N ILE A 210 18.68 -20.44 17.18
CA ILE A 210 18.92 -21.88 17.39
C ILE A 210 19.85 -22.45 16.31
N ARG A 211 19.62 -22.09 15.05
CA ARG A 211 20.40 -22.52 13.88
C ARG A 211 21.72 -21.77 13.69
N ASN A 212 21.99 -20.73 14.49
CA ASN A 212 23.14 -19.84 14.36
C ASN A 212 23.24 -19.18 12.97
N ILE A 213 22.11 -18.68 12.44
CA ILE A 213 22.02 -17.98 11.16
C ILE A 213 22.13 -16.47 11.39
N GLU A 214 23.24 -15.86 10.99
CA GLU A 214 23.49 -14.43 11.20
C GLU A 214 22.71 -13.54 10.22
N LEU A 215 22.58 -13.97 8.95
CA LEU A 215 21.94 -13.15 7.91
C LEU A 215 20.41 -13.07 8.07
N ASP A 216 19.88 -11.86 7.94
CA ASP A 216 18.43 -11.58 8.02
C ASP A 216 17.66 -12.01 6.77
N THR A 217 18.36 -12.46 5.73
CA THR A 217 17.77 -12.92 4.46
C THR A 217 16.76 -14.05 4.69
N PHE A 218 17.05 -14.97 5.62
CA PHE A 218 16.12 -16.04 5.97
C PHE A 218 14.77 -15.49 6.49
N THR A 219 14.82 -14.57 7.45
CA THR A 219 13.61 -13.96 8.01
C THR A 219 12.85 -13.18 6.95
N LYS A 220 13.54 -12.34 6.16
CA LYS A 220 12.91 -11.55 5.08
C LYS A 220 12.21 -12.43 4.06
N GLN A 221 12.88 -13.47 3.57
CA GLN A 221 12.30 -14.39 2.59
C GLN A 221 11.04 -15.08 3.15
N LYS A 222 11.09 -15.57 4.40
CA LYS A 222 9.94 -16.24 5.03
C LYS A 222 8.77 -15.29 5.28
N LEU A 223 9.03 -14.02 5.58
CA LEU A 223 7.99 -12.99 5.69
C LEU A 223 7.35 -12.71 4.33
N GLU A 224 8.14 -12.58 3.27
CA GLU A 224 7.63 -12.38 1.90
C GLU A 224 6.79 -13.57 1.42
N GLU A 225 7.23 -14.80 1.68
CA GLU A 225 6.47 -16.03 1.40
C GLU A 225 5.10 -16.02 2.09
N LEU A 226 5.04 -15.61 3.36
CA LEU A 226 3.79 -15.52 4.11
C LEU A 226 2.88 -14.39 3.59
N TYR A 227 3.44 -13.21 3.28
CA TYR A 227 2.66 -12.13 2.66
C TYR A 227 2.07 -12.56 1.31
N PHE A 228 2.84 -13.29 0.49
CA PHE A 228 2.37 -13.82 -0.79
C PHE A 228 1.22 -14.80 -0.61
N LYS A 229 1.28 -15.70 0.38
CA LYS A 229 0.19 -16.65 0.69
C LYS A 229 -1.07 -15.96 1.22
N ILE A 230 -0.91 -14.85 1.95
CA ILE A 230 -2.02 -14.08 2.53
C ILE A 230 -2.69 -13.16 1.50
N ASP A 231 -1.96 -12.73 0.47
CA ASP A 231 -2.43 -11.72 -0.48
C ASP A 231 -3.77 -12.07 -1.13
N HIS A 232 -3.88 -13.25 -1.74
CA HIS A 232 -5.09 -13.66 -2.42
C HIS A 232 -6.28 -13.87 -1.46
N PRO A 233 -6.13 -14.60 -0.34
CA PRO A 233 -7.19 -14.71 0.68
C PRO A 233 -7.66 -13.35 1.21
N PHE A 234 -6.75 -12.39 1.43
CA PHE A 234 -7.13 -11.05 1.91
C PHE A 234 -8.03 -10.33 0.90
N ARG A 235 -7.66 -10.37 -0.38
CA ARG A 235 -8.45 -9.75 -1.45
C ARG A 235 -9.82 -10.41 -1.61
N GLN A 236 -9.88 -11.73 -1.49
CA GLN A 236 -11.16 -12.47 -1.52
C GLN A 236 -12.05 -12.08 -0.34
N TRP A 237 -11.49 -12.03 0.87
CA TRP A 237 -12.22 -11.58 2.04
C TRP A 237 -12.75 -10.15 1.87
N LEU A 238 -11.89 -9.21 1.46
CA LEU A 238 -12.27 -7.80 1.28
C LEU A 238 -13.38 -7.62 0.24
N SER A 239 -13.29 -8.32 -0.89
CA SER A 239 -14.30 -8.26 -1.95
C SER A 239 -15.60 -8.99 -1.61
N SER A 240 -15.58 -9.89 -0.62
CA SER A 240 -16.77 -10.62 -0.13
C SER A 240 -17.64 -9.81 0.83
N ILE A 241 -17.21 -8.61 1.23
CA ILE A 241 -17.97 -7.78 2.17
C ILE A 241 -19.19 -7.19 1.44
N HIS A 242 -20.36 -7.46 1.99
CA HIS A 242 -21.67 -6.95 1.56
C HIS A 242 -22.26 -5.97 2.58
N TYR A 243 -23.22 -5.16 2.12
CA TYR A 243 -23.82 -4.10 2.94
C TYR A 243 -24.52 -4.63 4.19
N GLU A 244 -25.15 -5.80 4.08
CA GLU A 244 -25.91 -6.47 5.15
C GLU A 244 -25.02 -7.25 6.12
N ASP A 245 -23.73 -7.38 5.84
CA ASP A 245 -22.83 -8.18 6.66
C ASP A 245 -22.64 -7.56 8.04
N GLU A 246 -22.61 -8.42 9.05
CA GLU A 246 -22.22 -8.03 10.39
C GLU A 246 -20.70 -7.84 10.46
N LYS A 247 -20.28 -6.66 10.91
CA LYS A 247 -18.88 -6.22 10.88
C LYS A 247 -17.98 -7.13 11.73
N ASP A 248 -18.41 -7.50 12.93
CA ASP A 248 -17.61 -8.36 13.81
C ASP A 248 -17.48 -9.77 13.22
N GLU A 249 -18.53 -10.34 12.65
CA GLU A 249 -18.49 -11.64 11.96
C GLU A 249 -17.49 -11.64 10.81
N LYS A 250 -17.47 -10.59 9.97
CA LYS A 250 -16.45 -10.44 8.91
C LYS A 250 -15.03 -10.30 9.45
N VAL A 251 -14.86 -9.62 10.58
CA VAL A 251 -13.55 -9.54 11.26
C VAL A 251 -13.11 -10.94 11.70
N PHE A 252 -14.00 -11.72 12.33
CA PHE A 252 -13.67 -13.07 12.79
C PHE A 252 -13.39 -14.03 11.63
N GLU A 253 -14.14 -13.93 10.53
CA GLU A 253 -13.89 -14.69 9.31
C GLU A 253 -12.44 -14.50 8.83
N TRP A 254 -11.97 -13.26 8.75
CA TRP A 254 -10.59 -12.97 8.38
C TRP A 254 -9.59 -13.51 9.40
N ARG A 255 -9.84 -13.30 10.70
CA ARG A 255 -8.93 -13.77 11.76
C ARG A 255 -8.75 -15.28 11.72
N ASP A 256 -9.80 -16.04 11.44
CA ASP A 256 -9.72 -17.49 11.33
C ASP A 256 -8.87 -17.92 10.11
N VAL A 257 -9.04 -17.24 8.97
CA VAL A 257 -8.21 -17.45 7.77
C VAL A 257 -6.74 -17.12 8.05
N LEU A 258 -6.48 -15.94 8.63
CA LEU A 258 -5.12 -15.49 8.98
C LEU A 258 -4.47 -16.46 9.96
N LYS A 259 -5.16 -16.82 11.05
CA LYS A 259 -4.67 -17.77 12.05
C LYS A 259 -4.27 -19.10 11.41
N LYS A 260 -5.13 -19.64 10.54
CA LYS A 260 -4.86 -20.90 9.82
C LYS A 260 -3.61 -20.80 8.94
N LEU A 261 -3.49 -19.75 8.13
CA LEU A 261 -2.35 -19.59 7.20
C LEU A 261 -1.03 -19.45 7.96
N VAL A 262 -0.99 -18.62 9.01
CA VAL A 262 0.25 -18.36 9.76
C VAL A 262 0.64 -19.59 10.59
N HIS A 263 -0.32 -20.32 11.17
CA HIS A 263 -0.03 -21.60 11.83
C HIS A 263 0.54 -22.64 10.87
N GLN A 264 -0.02 -22.77 9.66
CA GLN A 264 0.48 -23.72 8.66
C GLN A 264 1.95 -23.45 8.31
N GLU A 265 2.32 -22.17 8.10
CA GLU A 265 3.73 -21.83 7.84
C GLU A 265 4.65 -22.10 9.03
N ALA A 266 4.20 -21.79 10.24
CA ALA A 266 4.97 -22.07 11.44
C ALA A 266 5.13 -23.59 11.69
N GLU A 267 4.09 -24.38 11.40
CA GLU A 267 4.11 -25.84 11.55
C GLU A 267 5.06 -26.51 10.56
N ILE A 268 5.11 -26.04 9.30
CA ILE A 268 6.09 -26.52 8.31
C ILE A 268 7.51 -26.34 8.85
N LEU A 269 7.84 -25.17 9.41
CA LEU A 269 9.16 -24.91 9.99
C LEU A 269 9.47 -25.80 11.19
N LEU A 270 8.47 -26.09 12.03
CA LEU A 270 8.60 -27.03 13.14
C LEU A 270 8.90 -28.45 12.64
N GLN A 271 8.14 -28.93 11.65
CA GLN A 271 8.28 -30.28 11.09
C GLN A 271 9.58 -30.48 10.32
N ASP A 272 10.07 -29.45 9.64
CA ASP A 272 11.37 -29.42 8.96
C ASP A 272 12.56 -29.27 9.93
N GLY A 273 12.29 -29.25 11.24
CA GLY A 273 13.29 -29.12 12.29
C GLY A 273 14.29 -30.27 12.31
N GLY A 274 15.59 -29.95 12.30
CA GLY A 274 16.66 -30.93 12.45
C GLY A 274 16.93 -31.31 13.92
N PRO A 275 17.78 -32.32 14.20
CA PRO A 275 18.14 -32.70 15.58
C PRO A 275 18.64 -31.53 16.43
N ARG A 276 19.41 -30.61 15.83
CA ARG A 276 19.88 -29.38 16.50
C ARG A 276 18.72 -28.48 16.93
N ASP A 277 17.68 -28.37 16.11
CA ASP A 277 16.54 -27.48 16.38
C ASP A 277 15.75 -27.94 17.61
N TYR A 278 15.63 -29.26 17.78
CA TYR A 278 14.96 -29.89 18.93
C TYR A 278 15.84 -29.95 20.19
N ILE A 279 17.16 -30.18 20.05
CA ILE A 279 18.10 -30.07 21.18
C ILE A 279 18.15 -28.63 21.69
N GLY A 280 18.16 -27.66 20.78
CA GLY A 280 18.17 -26.24 21.08
C GLY A 280 19.53 -25.69 21.52
N ILE A 281 19.50 -24.48 22.06
CA ILE A 281 20.64 -23.77 22.62
C ILE A 281 20.31 -23.30 24.04
N VAL A 282 21.32 -23.13 24.89
CA VAL A 282 21.12 -22.46 26.18
C VAL A 282 21.14 -20.96 25.93
N ASP A 283 20.04 -20.30 26.27
CA ASP A 283 19.94 -18.85 26.26
C ASP A 283 20.85 -18.30 27.38
N LYS A 284 21.82 -17.47 26.98
CA LYS A 284 22.86 -16.96 27.89
C LYS A 284 22.29 -15.97 28.91
N ASP A 285 21.15 -15.36 28.63
CA ASP A 285 20.59 -14.29 29.47
C ASP A 285 19.79 -14.84 30.66
N ASN A 286 19.14 -16.00 30.49
CA ASN A 286 18.24 -16.59 31.50
C ASN A 286 18.57 -18.05 31.86
N GLY A 287 19.57 -18.66 31.20
CA GLY A 287 20.00 -20.04 31.44
C GLY A 287 18.99 -21.11 30.99
N THR A 288 17.92 -20.72 30.28
CA THR A 288 16.89 -21.66 29.81
C THR A 288 17.26 -22.26 28.46
N VAL A 289 16.78 -23.48 28.20
CA VAL A 289 16.96 -24.12 26.89
C VAL A 289 15.92 -23.58 25.93
N LYS A 290 16.40 -22.98 24.84
CA LYS A 290 15.59 -22.51 23.73
C LYS A 290 15.69 -23.50 22.58
N ASN A 291 14.57 -24.13 22.25
CA ASN A 291 14.45 -25.06 21.12
C ASN A 291 13.22 -24.72 20.26
N ILE A 292 13.12 -25.36 19.10
CA ILE A 292 12.07 -25.05 18.11
C ILE A 292 10.65 -25.32 18.64
N ALA A 293 10.47 -26.31 19.52
CA ALA A 293 9.18 -26.61 20.13
C ALA A 293 8.75 -25.52 21.12
N THR A 294 9.66 -25.06 21.98
CA THR A 294 9.38 -23.95 22.91
C THR A 294 9.13 -22.63 22.18
N ALA A 295 9.85 -22.36 21.09
CA ALA A 295 9.62 -21.20 20.24
C ALA A 295 8.23 -21.27 19.56
N TYR A 296 7.83 -22.45 19.08
CA TYR A 296 6.52 -22.66 18.47
C TYR A 296 5.37 -22.49 19.48
N GLU A 297 5.54 -22.99 20.70
CA GLU A 297 4.53 -22.79 21.77
C GLU A 297 4.38 -21.32 22.15
N HIS A 298 5.50 -20.60 22.29
CA HIS A 298 5.48 -19.15 22.54
C HIS A 298 4.80 -18.38 21.39
N PHE A 299 5.08 -18.76 20.15
CA PHE A 299 4.41 -18.23 18.96
C PHE A 299 2.90 -18.47 19.01
N ASN A 300 2.44 -19.70 19.28
CA ASN A 300 1.01 -20.03 19.36
C ASN A 300 0.29 -19.24 20.46
N HIS A 301 0.92 -19.09 21.62
CA HIS A 301 0.40 -18.28 22.72
C HIS A 301 0.21 -16.82 22.30
N ARG A 302 1.23 -16.23 21.66
CA ARG A 302 1.18 -14.84 21.19
C ARG A 302 0.16 -14.64 20.08
N LEU A 303 0.08 -15.55 19.13
CA LEU A 303 -0.89 -15.50 18.04
C LEU A 303 -2.32 -15.53 18.59
N SER A 304 -2.62 -16.46 19.50
CA SER A 304 -3.95 -16.58 20.12
C SER A 304 -4.31 -15.39 21.01
N LYS A 305 -3.31 -14.77 21.65
CA LYS A 305 -3.51 -13.55 22.44
C LYS A 305 -3.84 -12.34 21.56
N ASN A 306 -3.23 -12.26 20.38
CA ASN A 306 -3.45 -11.16 19.44
C ASN A 306 -4.78 -11.32 18.69
N LEU A 307 -5.03 -12.51 18.14
CA LEU A 307 -6.27 -12.85 17.44
C LEU A 307 -7.30 -13.36 18.45
N LYS A 308 -8.04 -12.43 19.08
CA LYS A 308 -9.10 -12.79 20.03
C LYS A 308 -10.15 -13.68 19.35
N GLU A 309 -10.42 -14.83 19.96
CA GLU A 309 -11.42 -15.79 19.48
C GLU A 309 -12.86 -15.37 19.81
N ARG A 310 -13.81 -15.87 19.01
CA ARG A 310 -15.25 -15.70 19.19
C ARG A 310 -15.67 -16.28 20.56
N GLY A 311 -15.97 -15.41 21.54
CA GLY A 311 -16.44 -15.81 22.87
C GLY A 311 -15.70 -15.20 24.07
N ASN A 312 -14.56 -14.53 23.88
CA ASN A 312 -13.83 -13.90 24.99
C ASN A 312 -14.42 -12.56 25.49
N ASN A 313 -15.57 -12.13 24.95
CA ASN A 313 -16.27 -10.90 25.38
C ASN A 313 -17.18 -11.08 26.61
N VAL A 314 -17.26 -12.27 27.22
CA VAL A 314 -18.23 -12.54 28.32
C VAL A 314 -17.60 -12.48 29.72
N ARG A 315 -16.31 -12.19 29.88
CA ARG A 315 -15.69 -12.11 31.22
C ARG A 315 -14.81 -10.89 31.41
N ARG A 316 -15.44 -9.77 31.69
CA ARG A 316 -15.00 -8.70 32.61
C ARG A 316 -16.14 -7.70 32.75
N ILE A 317 -17.00 -7.96 33.73
CA ILE A 317 -17.78 -6.93 34.44
C ILE A 317 -16.87 -6.44 35.57
#